data_AF-A0A443RX24-F1
#
_entry.id   AF-A0A443RX24-F1
#
_cell.length_a   1.000
_cell.length_b   1.000
_cell.length_c   1.000
_cell.angle_alpha   90.00
_cell.angle_beta   90.00
_cell.angle_gamma   90.00
#
_symmetry.space_group_name_H-M   'P 1'
#
loop_
_entity.id
_entity.type
_entity.pdbx_description
1 polymer ?
#
loop_
_entity_poly.entity_id
_entity_poly.type
_entity_poly.pdbx_seq_one_letter_code
_entity_poly.pdbx_strand_id
1 'polypeptide(L)'
;MSLSVTKVIVKDIRFPTSKDKHGSDAMHPDPDYSCAYVWLHTEDENLIGHGLTFTIGKGTEIVVKAIKSLAVIVLNQRLDDIFNDFAAFWRSITSHGQLRWIGPEKGVIHLATSAIINALWDLWAKIE
;
A
#
# COMPACT_ATOMS: atom_id res chain seq x y z
N MET A 1 0.10 19.86 -10.75
CA MET A 1 -1.33 19.48 -10.63
C MET A 1 -1.87 19.80 -9.24
N SER A 2 -2.92 20.63 -9.18
CA SER A 2 -3.56 21.00 -7.91
C SER A 2 -4.41 19.89 -7.26
N LEU A 3 -4.36 18.65 -7.78
CA LEU A 3 -5.15 17.54 -7.27
C LEU A 3 -4.67 17.08 -5.90
N SER A 4 -5.60 16.63 -5.06
CA SER A 4 -5.30 16.02 -3.76
C SER A 4 -5.84 14.61 -3.66
N VAL A 5 -5.25 13.79 -2.78
CA VAL A 5 -5.80 12.46 -2.45
C VAL A 5 -7.04 12.62 -1.58
N THR A 6 -8.21 12.29 -2.11
CA THR A 6 -9.51 12.51 -1.45
C THR A 6 -9.97 11.31 -0.64
N LYS A 7 -9.52 10.11 -1.00
CA LYS A 7 -9.94 8.86 -0.35
C LYS A 7 -8.92 7.75 -0.55
N VAL A 8 -8.69 6.99 0.51
CA VAL A 8 -7.88 5.76 0.47
C VAL A 8 -8.79 4.57 0.73
N ILE A 9 -8.91 3.68 -0.25
CA ILE A 9 -9.62 2.40 -0.10
C ILE A 9 -8.58 1.30 0.05
N VAL A 10 -8.78 0.43 1.04
CA VAL A 10 -7.92 -0.74 1.26
C VAL A 10 -8.79 -1.98 1.33
N LYS A 11 -8.49 -3.00 0.51
CA LYS A 11 -9.18 -4.29 0.52
C LYS A 11 -8.24 -5.44 0.82
N ASP A 12 -8.75 -6.41 1.55
CA ASP A 12 -8.17 -7.74 1.71
C ASP A 12 -8.71 -8.61 0.57
N ILE A 13 -7.81 -9.06 -0.32
CA ILE A 13 -8.16 -9.91 -1.47
C ILE A 13 -7.38 -11.20 -1.35
N ARG A 14 -8.07 -12.35 -1.42
CA ARG A 14 -7.46 -13.67 -1.31
C ARG A 14 -7.95 -14.58 -2.43
N PHE A 15 -7.02 -15.32 -3.01
CA PHE A 15 -7.29 -16.30 -4.05
C PHE A 15 -7.03 -17.70 -3.48
N PRO A 16 -7.93 -18.67 -3.70
CA PRO A 16 -7.83 -20.01 -3.10
C PRO A 16 -6.82 -20.91 -3.84
N THR A 17 -5.58 -20.45 -3.99
CA THR A 17 -4.51 -21.16 -4.72
C THR A 17 -4.09 -22.46 -4.03
N SER A 18 -4.35 -22.59 -2.73
CA SER A 18 -4.08 -23.81 -1.96
C SER A 18 -4.86 -25.03 -2.46
N LYS A 19 -6.03 -24.84 -3.09
CA LYS A 19 -6.87 -25.93 -3.62
C LYS A 19 -6.12 -26.82 -4.60
N ASP A 20 -5.33 -26.20 -5.47
CA ASP A 20 -4.54 -26.87 -6.52
C ASP A 20 -3.03 -26.79 -6.24
N LYS A 21 -2.65 -26.37 -5.03
CA LYS A 21 -1.25 -26.21 -4.56
C LYS A 21 -0.40 -25.28 -5.44
N HIS A 22 -1.03 -24.29 -6.07
CA HIS A 22 -0.29 -23.30 -6.85
C HIS A 22 0.60 -22.46 -5.92
N GLY A 23 1.90 -22.45 -6.21
CA GLY A 23 2.88 -21.72 -5.41
C GLY A 23 3.36 -22.42 -4.15
N SER A 24 2.98 -23.69 -3.90
CA SER A 24 3.48 -24.45 -2.75
C SER A 24 4.99 -24.68 -2.83
N ASP A 25 5.68 -24.57 -1.70
CA ASP A 25 7.09 -24.85 -1.57
C ASP A 25 7.40 -25.62 -0.25
N ALA A 26 8.68 -25.87 0.04
CA ALA A 26 9.09 -26.63 1.23
C ALA A 26 8.74 -25.95 2.57
N MET A 27 8.61 -24.62 2.58
CA MET A 27 8.27 -23.81 3.74
C MET A 27 6.78 -23.44 3.80
N HIS A 28 6.16 -23.22 2.64
CA HIS A 28 4.77 -22.81 2.49
C HIS A 28 3.98 -23.87 1.70
N PRO A 29 3.45 -24.91 2.36
CA PRO A 29 2.84 -26.05 1.66
C PRO A 29 1.46 -25.74 1.04
N ASP A 30 0.74 -24.75 1.56
CA ASP A 30 -0.66 -24.43 1.21
C ASP A 30 -0.94 -22.91 1.12
N PRO A 31 -0.19 -22.14 0.31
CA PRO A 31 -0.37 -20.70 0.24
C PRO A 31 -1.69 -20.33 -0.46
N ASP A 32 -2.41 -19.37 0.11
CA ASP A 32 -3.51 -18.68 -0.57
C ASP A 32 -3.01 -17.30 -0.98
N TYR A 33 -2.60 -17.15 -2.25
CA TYR A 33 -2.08 -15.90 -2.77
C TYR A 33 -3.06 -14.78 -2.48
N SER A 34 -2.57 -13.77 -1.78
CA SER A 34 -3.41 -12.72 -1.22
C SER A 34 -2.70 -11.38 -1.35
N CYS A 35 -3.47 -10.30 -1.39
CA CYS A 35 -2.91 -8.97 -1.36
C CYS A 35 -3.75 -8.03 -0.50
N ALA A 36 -3.05 -7.13 0.17
CA ALA A 36 -3.66 -5.92 0.69
C ALA A 36 -3.59 -4.88 -0.43
N TYR A 37 -4.73 -4.62 -1.07
CA TYR A 37 -4.82 -3.76 -2.24
C TYR A 37 -5.28 -2.35 -1.86
N VAL A 38 -4.66 -1.34 -2.45
CA VAL A 38 -4.86 0.09 -2.17
C VAL A 38 -5.32 0.82 -3.42
N TRP A 39 -6.37 1.62 -3.27
CA TRP A 39 -6.75 2.67 -4.22
C TRP A 39 -6.59 4.03 -3.57
N LEU A 40 -5.84 4.92 -4.22
CA LEU A 40 -5.74 6.34 -3.89
C LEU A 40 -6.60 7.11 -4.88
N HIS A 41 -7.79 7.52 -4.45
CA HIS A 41 -8.65 8.37 -5.27
C HIS A 41 -8.20 9.82 -5.16
N THR A 42 -8.33 10.55 -6.26
CA THR A 42 -8.12 11.99 -6.32
C THR A 42 -9.46 12.71 -6.51
N GLU A 43 -9.41 14.01 -6.78
CA GLU A 43 -10.59 14.79 -7.18
C GLU A 43 -11.02 14.47 -8.63
N ASP A 44 -10.12 13.94 -9.46
CA ASP A 44 -10.45 13.39 -10.77
C ASP A 44 -10.75 11.89 -10.64
N GLU A 45 -11.98 11.50 -10.96
CA GLU A 45 -12.46 10.12 -10.86
C GLU A 45 -11.69 9.14 -11.79
N ASN A 46 -11.04 9.64 -12.85
CA ASN A 46 -10.25 8.83 -13.77
C ASN A 46 -8.80 8.67 -13.31
N LEU A 47 -8.33 9.49 -12.37
CA LEU A 47 -6.99 9.42 -11.81
C LEU A 47 -7.04 8.75 -10.44
N ILE A 48 -6.88 7.43 -10.47
CA ILE A 48 -6.79 6.58 -9.29
C ILE A 48 -5.41 5.91 -9.29
N GLY A 49 -4.71 5.99 -8.16
CA GLY A 49 -3.46 5.29 -7.90
C GLY A 49 -3.71 3.90 -7.34
N HIS A 50 -3.06 2.89 -7.89
CA HIS A 50 -3.23 1.49 -7.52
C HIS A 50 -1.93 0.92 -6.99
N GLY A 51 -2.00 0.34 -5.80
CA GLY A 51 -0.86 -0.34 -5.20
C GLY A 51 -1.31 -1.58 -4.47
N LEU A 52 -0.37 -2.50 -4.26
CA LEU A 52 -0.61 -3.69 -3.48
C LEU A 52 0.67 -4.13 -2.80
N THR A 53 0.49 -4.95 -1.77
CA THR A 53 1.57 -5.76 -1.22
C THR A 53 1.10 -7.20 -1.09
N PHE A 54 2.01 -8.13 -1.38
CA PHE A 54 1.71 -9.55 -1.49
C PHE A 54 1.86 -10.27 -0.14
N THR A 55 0.99 -11.25 0.07
CA THR A 55 0.95 -12.15 1.23
C THR A 55 0.39 -13.50 0.77
N ILE A 56 0.42 -14.51 1.64
CA ILE A 56 0.02 -15.89 1.29
C ILE A 56 -1.16 -16.42 2.14
N GLY A 57 -2.08 -15.52 2.56
CA GLY A 57 -3.34 -15.90 3.20
C GLY A 57 -3.52 -15.26 4.57
N LYS A 58 -3.33 -16.04 5.65
CA LYS A 58 -3.46 -15.51 7.02
C LYS A 58 -2.46 -14.36 7.25
N GLY A 59 -2.90 -13.29 7.89
CA GLY A 59 -2.08 -12.10 8.16
C GLY A 59 -2.28 -10.97 7.15
N THR A 60 -2.91 -11.20 5.99
CA THR A 60 -3.27 -10.11 5.05
C THR A 60 -4.11 -9.04 5.74
N GLU A 61 -5.00 -9.44 6.65
CA GLU A 61 -5.85 -8.53 7.41
C GLU A 61 -5.05 -7.59 8.31
N ILE A 62 -3.89 -8.05 8.82
CA ILE A 62 -2.98 -7.25 9.66
C ILE A 62 -2.30 -6.19 8.80
N VAL A 63 -1.86 -6.56 7.58
CA VAL A 63 -1.28 -5.61 6.63
C VAL A 63 -2.31 -4.57 6.21
N VAL A 64 -3.55 -4.97 5.93
CA VAL A 64 -4.66 -4.04 5.63
C VAL A 64 -4.86 -3.03 6.77
N LYS A 65 -4.79 -3.46 8.03
CA LYS A 65 -4.89 -2.54 9.18
C LYS A 65 -3.70 -1.59 9.24
N ALA A 66 -2.48 -2.05 8.99
CA ALA A 66 -1.30 -1.19 8.94
C ALA A 66 -1.37 -0.16 7.81
N ILE A 67 -1.87 -0.53 6.63
CA ILE A 67 -2.11 0.42 5.53
C ILE A 67 -3.11 1.48 5.97
N LYS A 68 -4.23 1.09 6.61
CA LYS A 68 -5.22 2.05 7.13
C LYS A 68 -4.61 3.02 8.16
N SER A 69 -3.70 2.55 9.02
CA SER A 69 -2.99 3.41 9.96
C SER A 69 -2.03 4.39 9.26
N LEU A 70 -1.37 3.98 8.18
CA LEU A 70 -0.49 4.86 7.38
C LEU A 70 -1.26 5.79 6.43
N ALA A 71 -2.47 5.42 6.01
CA ALA A 71 -3.27 6.15 5.03
C ALA A 71 -3.57 7.60 5.46
N VAL A 72 -3.58 7.88 6.77
CA VAL A 72 -3.77 9.24 7.30
C VAL A 72 -2.66 10.21 6.90
N ILE A 73 -1.47 9.70 6.54
CA ILE A 73 -0.31 10.52 6.13
C ILE A 73 -0.49 11.00 4.67
N VAL A 74 -1.14 10.20 3.82
CA VAL A 74 -1.34 10.51 2.40
C VAL A 74 -2.69 11.17 2.12
N LEU A 75 -3.71 10.93 2.96
CA LEU A 75 -5.03 11.55 2.81
C LEU A 75 -4.93 13.07 2.87
N ASN A 76 -5.63 13.76 1.96
CA ASN A 76 -5.66 15.22 1.79
C ASN A 76 -4.31 15.85 1.42
N GLN A 77 -3.28 15.07 1.11
CA GLN A 77 -2.04 15.59 0.56
C GLN A 77 -2.25 16.02 -0.90
N ARG A 78 -1.70 17.16 -1.27
CA ARG A 78 -1.65 17.60 -2.67
C ARG A 78 -0.58 16.78 -3.40
N LEU A 79 -0.89 16.36 -4.62
CA LEU A 79 0.03 15.55 -5.42
C LEU A 79 1.32 16.31 -5.76
N ASP A 80 1.23 17.62 -6.01
CA ASP A 80 2.42 18.46 -6.24
C ASP A 80 3.35 18.49 -5.03
N ASP A 81 2.81 18.52 -3.81
CA ASP A 81 3.62 18.54 -2.59
C ASP A 81 4.36 17.20 -2.40
N ILE A 82 3.76 16.09 -2.89
CA ILE A 82 4.38 14.76 -2.87
C ILE A 82 5.42 14.63 -3.97
N PHE A 83 5.07 14.88 -5.24
CA PHE A 83 5.91 14.51 -6.38
C PHE A 83 7.05 15.50 -6.64
N ASN A 84 6.94 16.76 -6.22
CA ASN A 84 8.05 17.72 -6.31
C ASN A 84 9.20 17.41 -5.33
N ASP A 85 8.92 16.73 -4.22
CA ASP A 85 9.95 16.21 -3.30
C ASP A 85 9.53 14.83 -2.75
N PHE A 86 9.57 13.84 -3.64
CA PHE A 86 9.11 12.50 -3.29
C PHE A 86 10.02 11.82 -2.26
N ALA A 87 11.28 12.26 -2.16
CA ALA A 87 12.21 11.80 -1.13
C ALA A 87 11.81 12.31 0.27
N ALA A 88 11.36 13.57 0.40
CA ALA A 88 10.80 14.07 1.63
C ALA A 88 9.52 13.33 2.04
N PHE A 89 8.61 13.06 1.09
CA PHE A 89 7.42 12.26 1.37
C PHE A 89 7.77 10.83 1.81
N TRP A 90 8.72 10.16 1.14
CA TRP A 90 9.20 8.84 1.57
C TRP A 90 9.70 8.86 3.02
N ARG A 91 10.45 9.90 3.42
CA ARG A 91 10.93 10.05 4.80
C ARG A 91 9.78 10.31 5.77
N SER A 92 8.76 11.09 5.39
CA SER A 92 7.63 11.40 6.27
C SER A 92 6.85 10.14 6.67
N ILE A 93 6.66 9.21 5.72
CA ILE A 93 5.95 7.95 5.97
C ILE A 93 6.84 6.89 6.65
N THR A 94 8.12 6.76 6.27
CA THR A 94 9.02 5.73 6.83
C THR A 94 9.61 6.09 8.19
N SER A 95 9.76 7.39 8.47
CA SER A 95 10.36 7.91 9.70
C SER A 95 9.31 8.52 10.66
N HIS A 96 8.03 8.20 10.49
CA HIS A 96 6.98 8.65 11.39
C HIS A 96 7.27 8.20 12.84
N GLY A 97 7.23 9.14 13.80
CA GLY A 97 7.79 8.95 15.14
C GLY A 97 7.31 7.71 15.91
N GLN A 98 6.02 7.35 15.78
CA GLN A 98 5.46 6.17 16.44
C GLN A 98 5.41 4.93 15.51
N LEU A 99 4.90 5.08 14.30
CA LEU A 99 4.74 3.97 13.36
C LEU A 99 6.07 3.32 12.95
N ARG A 100 7.20 4.04 13.02
CA ARG A 100 8.53 3.44 12.84
C ARG A 100 8.86 2.38 13.91
N TRP A 101 8.30 2.49 15.12
CA TRP A 101 8.60 1.58 16.23
C TRP A 101 8.15 0.13 15.98
N ILE A 102 7.14 -0.08 15.12
CA ILE A 102 6.62 -1.40 14.75
C ILE A 102 7.33 -2.04 13.55
N GLY A 103 8.47 -1.48 13.13
CA GLY A 103 9.39 -2.05 12.14
C GLY A 103 10.81 -2.09 12.73
N PRO A 104 11.65 -1.06 12.51
CA PRO A 104 11.58 -0.06 11.45
C PRO A 104 11.92 -0.67 10.08
N GLU A 105 11.33 -0.13 9.01
CA GLU A 105 11.65 -0.48 7.61
C GLU A 105 11.69 -1.99 7.33
N LYS A 106 10.83 -2.75 8.02
CA LYS A 106 10.68 -4.21 7.85
C LYS A 106 9.28 -4.67 8.22
N GLY A 107 8.96 -5.90 7.82
CA GLY A 107 7.73 -6.59 8.22
C GLY A 107 6.46 -5.87 7.79
N VAL A 108 5.39 -6.05 8.57
CA VAL A 108 4.03 -5.59 8.26
C VAL A 108 3.98 -4.10 7.94
N ILE A 109 4.63 -3.26 8.74
CA ILE A 109 4.53 -1.81 8.55
C ILE A 109 5.18 -1.37 7.23
N HIS A 110 6.28 -2.00 6.84
CA HIS A 110 6.97 -1.64 5.60
C HIS A 110 6.33 -2.27 4.35
N LEU A 111 5.70 -3.44 4.49
CA LEU A 111 4.78 -3.96 3.46
C LEU A 111 3.60 -3.00 3.24
N ALA A 112 3.06 -2.41 4.31
CA ALA A 112 2.00 -1.42 4.20
C ALA A 112 2.49 -0.11 3.55
N THR A 113 3.69 0.35 3.91
CA THR A 113 4.35 1.50 3.25
C THR A 113 4.51 1.25 1.75
N SER A 114 4.98 0.07 1.33
CA SER A 114 5.21 -0.22 -0.08
C SER A 114 3.92 -0.19 -0.90
N ALA A 115 2.81 -0.67 -0.35
CA ALA A 115 1.51 -0.60 -1.02
C ALA A 115 1.06 0.84 -1.31
N ILE A 116 1.25 1.77 -0.36
CA ILE A 116 0.91 3.19 -0.55
C ILE A 116 1.87 3.87 -1.52
N ILE A 117 3.17 3.65 -1.37
CA ILE A 117 4.18 4.28 -2.21
C ILE A 117 4.07 3.83 -3.67
N ASN A 118 3.83 2.54 -3.90
CA ASN A 118 3.61 2.04 -5.25
C ASN A 118 2.30 2.56 -5.84
N ALA A 119 1.26 2.78 -5.03
CA ALA A 119 0.04 3.44 -5.51
C ALA A 119 0.28 4.90 -5.92
N LEU A 120 1.18 5.61 -5.22
CA LEU A 120 1.59 6.96 -5.60
C LEU A 120 2.43 6.96 -6.88
N TRP A 121 3.32 5.99 -7.07
CA TRP A 121 4.07 5.82 -8.31
C TRP A 121 3.15 5.50 -9.50
N ASP A 122 2.19 4.59 -9.32
CA ASP A 122 1.17 4.30 -10.36
C ASP A 122 0.35 5.54 -10.70
N LEU A 123 -0.06 6.33 -9.70
CA LEU A 123 -0.78 7.58 -9.92
C LEU A 123 0.07 8.59 -10.70
N TRP A 124 1.34 8.75 -10.33
CA TRP A 124 2.25 9.66 -11.02
C TRP A 124 2.46 9.23 -12.48
N ALA A 125 2.64 7.93 -12.73
CA ALA A 125 2.81 7.40 -14.08
C ALA A 125 1.56 7.59 -14.98
N LYS A 126 0.36 7.73 -14.40
CA LYS A 126 -0.88 8.02 -15.15
C LYS A 126 -1.09 9.51 -15.42
N ILE A 127 -0.40 10.36 -14.66
CA ILE A 127 -0.47 11.82 -14.78
C ILE A 127 0.44 12.32 -15.91
N GLU A 128 1.61 11.70 -16.06
CA GLU A 128 2.57 11.93 -17.15
C GLU A 128 2.10 11.31 -18.47
#